data_AF-A0AA37QJU5-F1
#
_entry.id   AF-A0AA37QJU5-F1
#
_cell.length_a   1.000
_cell.length_b   1.000
_cell.length_c   1.000
_cell.angle_alpha   90.00
_cell.angle_beta   90.00
_cell.angle_gamma   90.00
#
_symmetry.space_group_name_H-M   'P 1'
#
loop_
_entity.id
_entity.type
_entity.pdbx_description
1 polymer ?
#
loop_
_entity_poly.entity_id
_entity_poly.type
_entity_poly.pdbx_seq_one_letter_code
_entity_poly.pdbx_strand_id
1 'polypeptide(L)'
;MKEFLYSAGVNIAGTIGVRWGQRRDLSNDEADAFIAIVRSHLDQLKMMPLGDELLTAIGQSGRRVTIFACDPAYASKGSVTLMEQQDAANDLARMIKPFRAPDEKLVAAIHKDEAKRNAFVTAAPKTLQSSGAPMMGGHRAAPNPAPNGPMIGGHRPPAVTTKSIYSAELSAILDRASPTLSRAQVAKLAGRTPDELAQMEAGTLAIDNDTYYRLAFTLYEWLTPGKGVNTVIRYVTTITDFDKKKSDISCIVLGHELIHAWRMMTGRRIVPSGWEEEAMTTGIPPFVNFKFTENKLRMQCGMPLRAHYNSDPNYNSKHMAVQHFALRNAYQGCGELAAT
;
A
#
# COMPACT_ATOMS: atom_id res chain seq x y z
N MET A 1 -30.64 -1.99 -1.90
CA MET A 1 -29.40 -1.35 -1.41
C MET A 1 -29.57 0.14 -1.21
N LYS A 2 -29.40 0.62 0.04
CA LYS A 2 -29.35 2.05 0.38
C LYS A 2 -27.92 2.56 0.19
N GLU A 3 -27.75 3.71 -0.46
CA GLU A 3 -26.45 4.34 -0.69
C GLU A 3 -26.50 5.82 -0.36
N PHE A 4 -25.36 6.38 0.04
CA PHE A 4 -25.17 7.80 0.31
C PHE A 4 -23.88 8.29 -0.33
N LEU A 5 -24.02 9.21 -1.28
CA LEU A 5 -22.88 9.88 -1.93
C LEU A 5 -22.40 11.02 -1.03
N TYR A 6 -21.29 10.82 -0.32
CA TYR A 6 -20.72 11.83 0.57
C TYR A 6 -20.03 12.96 -0.21
N SER A 7 -19.27 12.60 -1.25
CA SER A 7 -18.60 13.53 -2.17
C SER A 7 -18.42 12.88 -3.55
N ALA A 8 -17.92 13.63 -4.54
CA ALA A 8 -17.72 13.13 -5.91
C ALA A 8 -16.91 11.81 -5.99
N GLY A 9 -16.04 11.55 -5.01
CA GLY A 9 -15.19 10.35 -4.96
C GLY A 9 -15.49 9.38 -3.81
N VAL A 10 -16.42 9.68 -2.90
CA VAL A 10 -16.69 8.86 -1.70
C VAL A 10 -18.15 8.44 -1.63
N ASN A 11 -18.40 7.14 -1.71
CA ASN A 11 -19.72 6.52 -1.56
C ASN A 11 -19.78 5.69 -0.27
N ILE A 12 -20.91 5.75 0.45
CA ILE A 12 -21.19 4.91 1.61
C ILE A 12 -22.36 4.01 1.24
N ALA A 13 -22.17 2.69 1.35
CA ALA A 13 -23.20 1.74 0.97
C ALA A 13 -23.66 0.93 2.18
N GLY A 14 -24.98 0.84 2.35
CA GLY A 14 -25.67 0.06 3.38
C GLY A 14 -25.63 -1.43 3.11
N THR A 15 -24.42 -1.97 2.91
CA THR A 15 -24.18 -3.41 2.80
C THR A 15 -23.05 -3.83 3.72
N ILE A 16 -23.06 -5.09 4.11
CA ILE A 16 -22.04 -5.69 4.97
C ILE A 16 -21.24 -6.74 4.19
N GLY A 17 -19.92 -6.67 4.30
CA GLY A 17 -19.02 -7.70 3.83
C GLY A 17 -18.99 -8.85 4.83
N VAL A 18 -19.48 -10.03 4.43
CA VAL A 18 -19.52 -11.23 5.28
C VAL A 18 -18.25 -12.07 5.10
N ARG A 19 -17.91 -12.53 3.88
CA ARG A 19 -16.65 -13.26 3.61
C ARG A 19 -16.40 -13.39 2.11
N TRP A 20 -15.15 -13.40 1.65
CA TRP A 20 -14.77 -13.77 0.27
C TRP A 20 -15.59 -13.10 -0.86
N GLY A 21 -15.77 -11.78 -0.78
CA GLY A 21 -16.52 -11.02 -1.79
C GLY A 21 -18.05 -11.10 -1.68
N GLN A 22 -18.61 -11.96 -0.83
CA GLN A 22 -20.04 -11.96 -0.55
C GLN A 22 -20.45 -10.70 0.22
N ARG A 23 -21.54 -10.10 -0.22
CA ARG A 23 -22.18 -8.93 0.39
C ARG A 23 -23.62 -9.26 0.71
N ARG A 24 -24.10 -8.75 1.84
CA ARG A 24 -25.50 -8.77 2.21
C ARG A 24 -25.98 -7.32 2.36
N ASP A 25 -27.16 -7.01 1.85
CA ASP A 25 -27.82 -5.75 2.14
C ASP A 25 -28.14 -5.69 3.65
N LEU A 26 -27.79 -4.59 4.29
CA LEU A 26 -28.25 -4.29 5.64
C LEU A 26 -29.74 -4.01 5.61
N SER A 27 -30.44 -4.20 6.74
CA SER A 27 -31.79 -3.65 6.88
C SER A 27 -31.77 -2.12 6.73
N ASN A 28 -32.90 -1.48 6.46
CA ASN A 28 -32.95 -0.02 6.31
C ASN A 28 -32.40 0.70 7.55
N ASP A 29 -32.78 0.23 8.74
CA ASP A 29 -32.34 0.82 10.02
C ASP A 29 -30.84 0.59 10.27
N GLU A 30 -30.34 -0.61 9.98
CA GLU A 30 -28.90 -0.93 10.07
C GLU A 30 -28.08 -0.08 9.08
N ALA A 31 -28.58 0.09 7.85
CA ALA A 31 -27.95 0.89 6.82
C ALA A 31 -27.91 2.38 7.22
N ASP A 32 -29.00 2.90 7.78
CA ASP A 32 -29.06 4.29 8.25
C ASP A 32 -28.10 4.55 9.40
N ALA A 33 -28.07 3.66 10.39
CA ALA A 33 -27.12 3.76 11.50
C ALA A 33 -25.68 3.73 11.00
N PHE A 34 -25.35 2.80 10.09
CA PHE A 34 -24.02 2.72 9.50
C PHE A 34 -23.64 3.99 8.72
N ILE A 35 -24.52 4.46 7.82
CA ILE A 35 -24.30 5.67 7.02
C ILE A 35 -24.10 6.88 7.92
N ALA A 36 -24.91 7.03 8.97
CA ALA A 36 -24.80 8.14 9.91
C ALA A 36 -23.45 8.15 10.64
N ILE A 37 -22.96 6.99 11.09
CA ILE A 37 -21.66 6.88 11.77
C ILE A 37 -20.51 7.23 10.82
N VAL A 38 -20.46 6.61 9.63
CA VAL A 38 -19.39 6.87 8.66
C VAL A 38 -19.39 8.32 8.22
N ARG A 39 -20.58 8.90 7.96
CA ARG A 39 -20.71 10.32 7.63
C ARG A 39 -20.16 11.20 8.75
N SER A 40 -20.46 10.91 10.01
CA SER A 40 -19.93 11.68 11.15
C SER A 40 -18.40 11.65 11.19
N HIS A 41 -17.77 10.50 10.93
CA HIS A 41 -16.31 10.39 10.87
C HIS A 41 -15.71 11.14 9.68
N LEU A 42 -16.36 11.10 8.50
CA LEU A 42 -15.94 11.88 7.35
C LEU A 42 -16.08 13.39 7.58
N ASP A 43 -17.15 13.82 8.26
CA ASP A 43 -17.36 15.21 8.64
C ASP A 43 -16.26 15.67 9.61
N GLN A 44 -15.89 14.84 10.60
CA GLN A 44 -14.74 15.12 11.48
C GLN A 44 -13.42 15.20 10.73
N LEU A 45 -13.16 14.26 9.80
CA LEU A 45 -11.98 14.32 8.94
C LEU A 45 -11.93 15.64 8.14
N LYS A 46 -13.07 16.06 7.58
CA LYS A 46 -13.18 17.29 6.80
C LYS A 46 -12.92 18.56 7.61
N MET A 47 -13.14 18.53 8.92
CA MET A 47 -12.81 19.67 9.80
C MET A 47 -11.30 19.87 9.96
N MET A 48 -10.48 18.86 9.64
CA MET A 48 -9.03 18.97 9.65
C MET A 48 -8.49 19.43 8.29
N PRO A 49 -7.53 20.37 8.22
CA PRO A 49 -6.99 20.82 6.94
C PRO A 49 -6.47 19.68 6.05
N LEU A 50 -5.76 18.69 6.63
CA LEU A 50 -5.24 17.57 5.84
C LEU A 50 -6.34 16.61 5.41
N GLY A 51 -7.37 16.43 6.25
CA GLY A 51 -8.50 15.58 5.93
C GLY A 51 -9.37 16.17 4.82
N ASP A 52 -9.61 17.48 4.82
CA ASP A 52 -10.29 18.17 3.71
C ASP A 52 -9.49 18.08 2.40
N GLU A 53 -8.18 18.29 2.46
CA GLU A 53 -7.29 18.10 1.29
C GLU A 53 -7.34 16.66 0.77
N LEU A 54 -7.34 15.66 1.65
CA LEU A 54 -7.43 14.24 1.28
C LEU A 54 -8.76 13.93 0.58
N LEU A 55 -9.88 14.37 1.15
CA LEU A 55 -11.20 14.16 0.57
C LEU A 55 -11.36 14.88 -0.78
N THR A 56 -10.79 16.08 -0.90
CA THR A 56 -10.73 16.84 -2.14
C THR A 56 -9.89 16.09 -3.19
N ALA A 57 -8.71 15.60 -2.82
CA ALA A 57 -7.84 14.83 -3.72
C ALA A 57 -8.49 13.51 -4.19
N ILE A 58 -9.26 12.86 -3.32
CA ILE A 58 -10.08 11.68 -3.68
C ILE A 58 -11.15 12.08 -4.71
N GLY A 59 -11.86 13.19 -4.50
CA GLY A 59 -12.84 13.71 -5.46
C GLY A 59 -12.25 14.08 -6.82
N GLN A 60 -11.02 14.61 -6.83
CA GLN A 60 -10.30 15.00 -8.05
C GLN A 60 -9.69 13.82 -8.82
N SER A 61 -9.61 12.63 -8.22
CA SER A 61 -9.03 11.45 -8.87
C SER A 61 -9.82 10.95 -10.09
N GLY A 62 -11.09 11.35 -10.23
CA GLY A 62 -12.01 10.81 -11.22
C GLY A 62 -12.41 9.34 -10.96
N ARG A 63 -12.03 8.79 -9.80
CA ARG A 63 -12.38 7.44 -9.33
C ARG A 63 -13.31 7.51 -8.11
N ARG A 64 -13.82 6.36 -7.67
CA ARG A 64 -14.65 6.25 -6.46
C ARG A 64 -14.08 5.24 -5.47
N VAL A 65 -14.12 5.60 -4.19
CA VAL A 65 -14.02 4.68 -3.06
C VAL A 65 -15.42 4.39 -2.52
N THR A 66 -15.75 3.11 -2.30
CA THR A 66 -17.01 2.74 -1.63
C THR A 66 -16.73 2.13 -0.27
N ILE A 67 -17.35 2.70 0.77
CA ILE A 67 -17.22 2.25 2.15
C ILE A 67 -18.44 1.37 2.49
N PHE A 68 -18.17 0.15 2.97
CA PHE A 68 -19.18 -0.83 3.38
C PHE A 68 -18.95 -1.24 4.83
N ALA A 69 -20.00 -1.73 5.48
CA ALA A 69 -19.86 -2.30 6.82
C ALA A 69 -19.01 -3.57 6.77
N CYS A 70 -18.19 -3.77 7.80
CA CYS A 70 -17.46 -5.01 8.02
C CYS A 70 -18.12 -5.75 9.19
N ASP A 71 -18.39 -7.04 9.01
CA ASP A 71 -18.89 -7.88 10.10
C ASP A 71 -17.78 -8.03 11.17
N PRO A 72 -18.04 -7.66 12.44
CA PRO A 72 -17.05 -7.72 13.52
C PRO A 72 -16.45 -9.11 13.72
N ALA A 73 -17.16 -10.19 13.37
CA ALA A 73 -16.64 -11.56 13.45
C ALA A 73 -15.45 -11.80 12.49
N TYR A 74 -15.31 -10.95 11.47
CA TYR A 74 -14.22 -11.01 10.48
C TYR A 74 -13.22 -9.87 10.63
N ALA A 75 -13.48 -8.92 11.52
CA ALA A 75 -12.49 -7.95 11.93
C ALA A 75 -11.48 -8.66 12.83
N SER A 76 -10.33 -9.06 12.30
CA SER A 76 -9.21 -9.49 13.13
C SER A 76 -8.85 -8.34 14.08
N LYS A 77 -9.26 -8.44 15.35
CA LYS A 77 -8.95 -7.50 16.45
C LYS A 77 -8.90 -6.02 16.01
N GLY A 78 -10.02 -5.49 15.52
CA GLY A 78 -10.19 -4.05 15.27
C GLY A 78 -9.65 -3.52 13.95
N SER A 79 -9.32 -4.37 12.98
CA SER A 79 -8.86 -3.93 11.66
C SER A 79 -10.03 -3.51 10.76
N VAL A 80 -10.00 -2.26 10.28
CA VAL A 80 -10.57 -1.91 8.96
C VAL A 80 -9.69 -2.59 7.92
N THR A 81 -10.28 -3.08 6.82
CA THR A 81 -9.49 -3.72 5.76
C THR A 81 -9.96 -3.18 4.42
N LEU A 82 -9.07 -2.51 3.69
CA LEU A 82 -9.30 -2.25 2.28
C LEU A 82 -9.45 -3.57 1.53
N MET A 83 -10.60 -3.70 0.89
CA MET A 83 -10.75 -4.74 -0.11
C MET A 83 -10.34 -4.16 -1.44
N GLU A 84 -9.40 -4.81 -2.09
CA GLU A 84 -9.16 -4.57 -3.50
C GLU A 84 -10.34 -5.13 -4.29
N GLN A 85 -10.94 -4.35 -5.21
CA GLN A 85 -11.80 -4.95 -6.24
C GLN A 85 -10.91 -5.84 -7.11
N GLN A 86 -11.00 -7.15 -6.89
CA GLN A 86 -10.05 -8.13 -7.39
C GLN A 86 -10.25 -8.39 -8.90
N ASP A 87 -9.42 -7.74 -9.72
CA ASP A 87 -9.05 -8.18 -11.07
C ASP A 87 -7.55 -7.90 -11.26
N ALA A 88 -6.75 -8.82 -11.80
CA ALA A 88 -5.31 -8.63 -11.96
C ALA A 88 -4.95 -7.47 -12.91
N ALA A 89 -5.85 -7.14 -13.86
CA ALA A 89 -5.74 -5.94 -14.69
C ALA A 89 -5.76 -4.63 -13.86
N ASN A 90 -6.32 -4.66 -12.66
CA ASN A 90 -6.37 -3.52 -11.76
C ASN A 90 -5.06 -3.34 -10.96
N ASP A 91 -4.27 -4.40 -10.72
CA ASP A 91 -3.05 -4.29 -9.90
C ASP A 91 -1.94 -3.51 -10.58
N LEU A 92 -1.68 -3.76 -11.87
CA LEU A 92 -0.76 -2.93 -12.65
C LEU A 92 -1.30 -1.52 -12.90
N ALA A 93 -2.63 -1.36 -13.00
CA ALA A 93 -3.24 -0.03 -13.17
C ALA A 93 -3.16 0.86 -11.92
N ARG A 94 -3.06 0.24 -10.73
CA ARG A 94 -2.92 0.88 -9.40
C ARG A 94 -1.52 1.41 -9.12
N MET A 95 -0.52 0.83 -9.76
CA MET A 95 0.87 1.14 -9.46
C MET A 95 1.35 2.37 -10.23
N ILE A 96 2.32 3.07 -9.66
CA ILE A 96 3.12 4.06 -10.38
C ILE A 96 3.60 3.46 -11.71
N LYS A 97 3.72 4.28 -12.76
CA LYS A 97 4.35 3.79 -13.99
C LYS A 97 5.78 3.39 -13.65
N PRO A 98 6.15 2.11 -13.80
CA PRO A 98 7.46 1.68 -13.38
C PRO A 98 8.49 2.27 -14.34
N PHE A 99 9.53 2.90 -13.80
CA PHE A 99 10.75 3.28 -14.55
C PHE A 99 11.77 2.14 -14.57
N ARG A 100 11.27 0.91 -14.45
CA ARG A 100 12.02 -0.33 -14.65
C ARG A 100 11.14 -1.36 -15.35
N ALA A 101 11.79 -2.36 -15.95
CA ALA A 101 11.09 -3.54 -16.41
C ALA A 101 10.35 -4.19 -15.24
N PRO A 102 9.07 -4.54 -15.38
CA PRO A 102 8.38 -5.30 -14.37
C PRO A 102 9.13 -6.63 -14.18
N ASP A 103 9.41 -6.99 -12.94
CA ASP A 103 10.06 -8.27 -12.63
C ASP A 103 9.14 -9.39 -13.13
N GLU A 104 9.58 -10.16 -14.13
CA GLU A 104 8.76 -11.22 -14.73
C GLU A 104 8.28 -12.23 -13.67
N LYS A 105 9.04 -12.44 -12.59
CA LYS A 105 8.60 -13.27 -11.47
C LYS A 105 7.53 -12.59 -10.64
N LEU A 106 7.60 -11.27 -10.47
CA LEU A 106 6.54 -10.51 -9.80
C LEU A 106 5.26 -10.52 -10.65
N VAL A 107 5.37 -10.28 -11.95
CA VAL A 107 4.25 -10.39 -12.89
C VAL A 107 3.67 -11.81 -12.88
N ALA A 108 4.51 -12.84 -12.98
CA ALA A 108 4.09 -14.23 -12.93
C ALA A 108 3.50 -14.62 -11.56
N ALA A 109 3.99 -14.06 -10.45
CA ALA A 109 3.42 -14.28 -9.12
C ALA A 109 2.03 -13.65 -9.01
N ILE A 110 1.85 -12.42 -9.52
CA ILE A 110 0.55 -11.76 -9.62
C ILE A 110 -0.41 -12.65 -10.45
N HIS A 111 0.02 -13.15 -11.60
CA HIS A 111 -0.79 -14.02 -12.47
C HIS A 111 -1.06 -15.42 -11.88
N LYS A 112 -0.13 -15.98 -11.09
CA LYS A 112 -0.30 -17.30 -10.45
C LYS A 112 -1.29 -17.23 -9.29
N ASP A 113 -1.26 -16.14 -8.53
CA ASP A 113 -2.26 -15.88 -7.50
C ASP A 113 -3.64 -15.64 -8.11
N GLU A 114 -3.71 -15.00 -9.28
CA GLU A 114 -4.93 -14.88 -10.09
C GLU A 114 -5.49 -16.26 -10.50
N ALA A 115 -4.67 -17.17 -11.04
CA ALA A 115 -5.13 -18.50 -11.46
C ALA A 115 -5.69 -19.34 -10.30
N LYS A 116 -5.03 -19.31 -9.13
CA LYS A 116 -5.51 -20.01 -7.92
C LYS A 116 -6.83 -19.43 -7.41
N ARG A 117 -7.01 -18.11 -7.49
CA ARG A 117 -8.21 -17.42 -7.01
C ARG A 117 -9.38 -17.59 -7.99
N ASN A 118 -9.15 -17.54 -9.30
CA ASN A 118 -10.17 -17.80 -10.32
C ASN A 118 -10.66 -19.25 -10.28
N ALA A 119 -9.78 -20.22 -10.03
CA ALA A 119 -10.16 -21.61 -9.80
C ALA A 119 -11.03 -21.80 -8.55
N PHE A 120 -10.88 -20.91 -7.54
CA PHE A 120 -11.69 -20.94 -6.33
C PHE A 120 -13.07 -20.29 -6.50
N VAL A 121 -13.17 -19.21 -7.30
CA VAL A 121 -14.45 -18.53 -7.61
C VAL A 121 -15.31 -19.37 -8.57
N THR A 122 -14.70 -20.11 -9.50
CA THR A 122 -15.41 -20.97 -10.47
C THR A 122 -15.76 -22.35 -9.90
N ALA A 123 -15.16 -22.77 -8.79
CA ALA A 123 -15.61 -23.92 -8.05
C ALA A 123 -16.94 -23.59 -7.36
N ALA A 124 -18.05 -23.96 -8.01
CA ALA A 124 -19.39 -23.89 -7.44
C ALA A 124 -19.38 -24.50 -6.01
N PRO A 125 -20.15 -23.92 -5.06
CA PRO A 125 -20.22 -24.47 -3.72
C PRO A 125 -20.78 -25.88 -3.81
N LYS A 126 -19.90 -26.89 -3.71
CA LYS A 126 -20.35 -28.24 -3.41
C LYS A 126 -21.05 -28.13 -2.06
N THR A 127 -22.36 -28.35 -2.10
CA THR A 127 -23.22 -28.51 -0.94
C THR A 127 -22.46 -29.29 0.12
N LEU A 128 -22.25 -28.66 1.29
CA LEU A 128 -21.73 -29.31 2.48
C LEU A 128 -22.74 -30.38 2.91
N GLN A 129 -22.64 -31.57 2.31
CA GLN A 129 -23.21 -32.78 2.90
C GLN A 129 -22.28 -33.20 4.02
N SER A 130 -22.75 -33.04 5.25
CA SER A 130 -22.16 -33.61 6.45
C SER A 130 -22.05 -35.13 6.27
N SER A 131 -20.85 -35.62 6.02
CA SER A 131 -20.52 -37.02 6.23
C SER A 131 -19.40 -37.08 7.26
N GLY A 132 -19.69 -37.77 8.36
CA GLY A 132 -18.74 -38.04 9.42
C GLY A 132 -17.78 -39.17 9.08
N ALA A 133 -16.79 -39.30 9.96
CA ALA A 133 -15.76 -40.35 10.10
C ALA A 133 -14.46 -40.16 9.28
N PRO A 134 -13.38 -40.88 9.62
CA PRO A 134 -12.73 -40.98 10.94
C PRO A 134 -11.22 -40.65 10.87
N MET A 135 -10.61 -40.46 12.05
CA MET A 135 -9.17 -40.23 12.26
C MET A 135 -8.32 -41.50 12.06
N MET A 136 -7.36 -41.46 11.14
CA MET A 136 -6.12 -42.27 11.01
C MET A 136 -5.25 -41.51 9.97
N GLY A 137 -3.93 -41.37 9.97
CA GLY A 137 -2.80 -41.91 10.72
C GLY A 137 -1.57 -41.79 9.81
N GLY A 138 -0.44 -41.28 10.33
CA GLY A 138 0.93 -41.51 9.85
C GLY A 138 1.40 -40.91 8.50
N HIS A 139 2.34 -39.96 8.55
CA HIS A 139 3.26 -39.71 7.43
C HIS A 139 4.74 -39.67 7.87
N ARG A 140 5.51 -40.50 7.15
CA ARG A 140 6.96 -40.70 7.23
C ARG A 140 7.73 -39.48 6.68
N ALA A 141 8.89 -39.21 7.27
CA ALA A 141 9.87 -38.27 6.76
C ALA A 141 10.59 -38.83 5.51
N ALA A 142 10.83 -37.97 4.52
CA ALA A 142 11.66 -38.26 3.35
C ALA A 142 13.13 -37.87 3.61
N PRO A 143 14.12 -38.60 3.05
CA PRO A 143 15.54 -38.30 3.25
C PRO A 143 16.04 -37.16 2.34
N ASN A 144 16.99 -36.38 2.87
CA ASN A 144 17.74 -35.32 2.19
C ASN A 144 18.63 -35.87 1.06
N PRO A 145 18.72 -35.20 -0.11
CA PRO A 145 19.76 -35.49 -1.09
C PRO A 145 21.10 -34.80 -0.73
N ALA A 146 22.19 -35.48 -1.09
CA ALA A 146 23.60 -35.15 -0.85
C ALA A 146 24.08 -33.87 -1.58
N PRO A 147 25.21 -33.27 -1.14
CA PRO A 147 25.70 -31.99 -1.68
C PRO A 147 26.40 -32.14 -3.04
N ASN A 148 26.10 -31.21 -3.95
CA ASN A 148 26.71 -31.08 -5.27
C ASN A 148 28.16 -30.54 -5.19
N GLY A 149 29.03 -31.10 -6.04
CA GLY A 149 30.44 -30.74 -6.18
C GLY A 149 30.71 -29.39 -6.89
N PRO A 150 32.00 -29.04 -7.10
CA PRO A 150 32.45 -27.70 -7.43
C PRO A 150 32.16 -27.31 -8.88
N MET A 151 31.54 -26.14 -9.07
CA MET A 151 31.28 -25.53 -10.38
C MET A 151 32.56 -24.95 -10.97
N ILE A 152 32.98 -25.48 -12.12
CA ILE A 152 34.04 -24.93 -12.97
C ILE A 152 33.54 -23.65 -13.64
N GLY A 153 34.31 -22.57 -13.52
CA GLY A 153 34.00 -21.24 -14.04
C GLY A 153 33.93 -21.18 -15.56
N GLY A 154 32.72 -21.05 -16.09
CA GLY A 154 32.47 -20.67 -17.48
C GLY A 154 32.45 -19.15 -17.63
N HIS A 155 33.34 -18.60 -18.46
CA HIS A 155 33.27 -17.21 -18.92
C HIS A 155 31.94 -16.95 -19.60
N ARG A 156 31.07 -16.17 -18.93
CA ARG A 156 29.80 -15.72 -19.50
C ARG A 156 30.11 -14.63 -20.53
N PRO A 157 29.66 -14.76 -21.79
CA PRO A 157 29.84 -13.70 -22.79
C PRO A 157 29.19 -12.40 -22.29
N PRO A 158 29.75 -11.23 -22.62
CA PRO A 158 29.19 -9.94 -22.21
C PRO A 158 27.78 -9.84 -22.77
N ALA A 159 26.80 -9.67 -21.87
CA ALA A 159 25.41 -9.54 -22.25
C ALA A 159 25.24 -8.31 -23.15
N VAL A 160 24.62 -8.50 -24.32
CA VAL A 160 24.22 -7.41 -25.20
C VAL A 160 23.32 -6.47 -24.41
N THR A 161 23.81 -5.28 -24.10
CA THR A 161 23.11 -4.25 -23.33
C THR A 161 22.07 -3.57 -24.22
N THR A 162 20.92 -4.21 -24.41
CA THR A 162 19.74 -3.54 -24.94
C THR A 162 19.35 -2.42 -23.97
N LYS A 163 19.45 -1.16 -24.42
CA LYS A 163 19.06 0.02 -23.64
C LYS A 163 17.65 -0.16 -23.08
N SER A 164 17.51 -0.05 -21.76
CA SER A 164 16.22 -0.18 -21.10
C SER A 164 15.25 0.89 -21.61
N ILE A 165 14.07 0.48 -22.11
CA ILE A 165 13.00 1.40 -22.54
C ILE A 165 12.49 2.29 -21.40
N TYR A 166 12.80 1.94 -20.15
CA TYR A 166 12.37 2.64 -18.96
C TYR A 166 13.32 3.75 -18.51
N SER A 167 14.52 3.85 -19.11
CA SER A 167 15.52 4.84 -18.72
C SER A 167 15.06 6.28 -18.99
N ALA A 168 14.27 6.48 -20.05
CA ALA A 168 13.66 7.76 -20.38
C ALA A 168 12.70 8.26 -19.28
N GLU A 169 11.96 7.35 -18.63
CA GLU A 169 11.06 7.70 -17.54
C GLU A 169 11.84 8.12 -16.30
N LEU A 170 12.93 7.42 -15.95
CA LEU A 170 13.80 7.81 -14.83
C LEU A 170 14.40 9.21 -15.05
N SER A 171 14.90 9.49 -16.26
CA SER A 171 15.43 10.82 -16.62
C SER A 171 14.37 11.91 -16.43
N ALA A 172 13.16 11.69 -16.95
CA ALA A 172 12.05 12.64 -16.81
C ALA A 172 11.64 12.86 -15.34
N ILE A 173 11.69 11.82 -14.50
CA ILE A 173 11.45 11.95 -13.04
C ILE A 173 12.53 12.81 -12.39
N LEU A 174 13.80 12.56 -12.69
CA LEU A 174 14.93 13.31 -12.14
C LEU A 174 14.89 14.79 -12.55
N ASP A 175 14.50 15.09 -13.78
CA ASP A 175 14.32 16.46 -14.24
C ASP A 175 13.20 17.19 -13.48
N ARG A 176 12.06 16.52 -13.27
CA ARG A 176 10.96 17.06 -12.43
C ARG A 176 11.40 17.30 -10.99
N ALA A 177 12.28 16.45 -10.44
CA ALA A 177 12.78 16.55 -9.08
C ALA A 177 13.88 17.61 -8.90
N SER A 178 14.57 17.98 -9.98
CA SER A 178 15.77 18.83 -9.95
C SER A 178 15.62 20.20 -9.25
N PRO A 179 14.45 20.86 -9.21
CA PRO A 179 14.30 22.10 -8.45
C PRO A 179 14.40 21.90 -6.93
N THR A 180 14.25 20.66 -6.45
CA THR A 180 14.21 20.34 -5.01
C THR A 180 15.31 19.36 -4.59
N LEU A 181 15.67 18.42 -5.47
CA LEU A 181 16.65 17.38 -5.22
C LEU A 181 17.65 17.29 -6.38
N SER A 182 18.92 17.54 -6.09
CA SER A 182 19.99 17.29 -7.07
C SER A 182 20.14 15.79 -7.34
N ARG A 183 20.59 15.43 -8.56
CA ARG A 183 20.92 14.04 -8.92
C ARG A 183 21.93 13.41 -7.95
N ALA A 184 22.89 14.19 -7.43
CA ALA A 184 23.85 13.71 -6.42
C ALA A 184 23.18 13.34 -5.08
N GLN A 185 22.20 14.14 -4.63
CA GLN A 185 21.40 13.80 -3.44
C GLN A 185 20.55 12.56 -3.68
N VAL A 186 19.91 12.45 -4.84
CA VAL A 186 19.11 11.26 -5.21
C VAL A 186 19.98 10.01 -5.21
N ALA A 187 21.17 10.06 -5.83
CA ALA A 187 22.13 8.95 -5.83
C ALA A 187 22.50 8.54 -4.40
N LYS A 188 22.87 9.51 -3.55
CA LYS A 188 23.20 9.27 -2.13
C LYS A 188 22.06 8.59 -1.37
N LEU A 189 20.83 9.09 -1.51
CA LEU A 189 19.64 8.53 -0.84
C LEU A 189 19.30 7.12 -1.35
N ALA A 190 19.57 6.87 -2.64
CA ALA A 190 19.45 5.56 -3.26
C ALA A 190 20.58 4.57 -2.90
N GLY A 191 21.62 5.02 -2.18
CA GLY A 191 22.80 4.20 -1.88
C GLY A 191 23.66 3.92 -3.11
N ARG A 192 23.71 4.88 -4.04
CA ARG A 192 24.43 4.80 -5.33
C ARG A 192 25.39 5.96 -5.51
N THR A 193 26.37 5.79 -6.38
CA THR A 193 27.22 6.90 -6.84
C THR A 193 26.50 7.73 -7.91
N PRO A 194 26.89 9.00 -8.12
CA PRO A 194 26.37 9.81 -9.22
C PRO A 194 26.55 9.13 -10.60
N ASP A 195 27.68 8.45 -10.80
CA ASP A 195 27.97 7.74 -12.06
C ASP A 195 27.06 6.54 -12.27
N GLU A 196 26.79 5.75 -11.22
CA GLU A 196 25.82 4.65 -11.29
C GLU A 196 24.42 5.16 -11.64
N LEU A 197 23.97 6.26 -11.00
CA LEU A 197 22.68 6.86 -11.32
C LEU A 197 22.63 7.36 -12.77
N ALA A 198 23.70 8.00 -13.26
CA ALA A 198 23.81 8.43 -14.65
C ALA A 198 23.75 7.25 -15.64
N GLN A 199 24.37 6.11 -15.31
CA GLN A 199 24.27 4.89 -16.10
C GLN A 199 22.86 4.28 -16.07
N MET A 200 22.15 4.33 -14.92
CA MET A 200 20.75 3.91 -14.84
C MET A 200 19.84 4.81 -15.69
N GLU A 201 20.06 6.12 -15.64
CA GLU A 201 19.36 7.12 -16.47
C GLU A 201 19.62 6.90 -17.97
N ALA A 202 20.86 6.56 -18.33
CA ALA A 202 21.24 6.19 -19.68
C ALA A 202 20.72 4.79 -20.10
N GLY A 203 20.21 3.99 -19.15
CA GLY A 203 19.74 2.63 -19.39
C GLY A 203 20.86 1.62 -19.64
N THR A 204 22.10 1.95 -19.25
CA THR A 204 23.30 1.10 -19.38
C THR A 204 23.59 0.30 -18.11
N LEU A 205 23.01 0.69 -16.97
CA LEU A 205 23.05 -0.07 -15.72
C LEU A 205 21.63 -0.51 -15.32
N ALA A 206 21.47 -1.80 -14.99
CA ALA A 206 20.20 -2.35 -14.52
C ALA A 206 19.86 -1.88 -13.10
N ILE A 207 18.57 -1.64 -12.83
CA ILE A 207 18.08 -1.22 -11.52
C ILE A 207 17.54 -2.45 -10.78
N ASP A 208 18.24 -2.90 -9.74
CA ASP A 208 17.77 -3.99 -8.88
C ASP A 208 16.57 -3.58 -7.99
N ASN A 209 15.97 -4.56 -7.30
CA ASN A 209 14.79 -4.34 -6.45
C ASN A 209 15.06 -3.32 -5.33
N ASP A 210 16.19 -3.42 -4.63
CA ASP A 210 16.48 -2.53 -3.50
C ASP A 210 16.64 -1.08 -3.98
N THR A 211 17.39 -0.90 -5.06
CA THR A 211 17.61 0.41 -5.68
C THR A 211 16.32 1.01 -6.21
N TYR A 212 15.48 0.19 -6.87
CA TYR A 212 14.18 0.64 -7.36
C TYR A 212 13.32 1.19 -6.23
N TYR A 213 13.18 0.45 -5.11
CA TYR A 213 12.35 0.90 -4.01
C TYR A 213 12.91 2.15 -3.35
N ARG A 214 14.24 2.25 -3.16
CA ARG A 214 14.87 3.48 -2.64
C ARG A 214 14.58 4.67 -3.54
N LEU A 215 14.81 4.55 -4.85
CA LEU A 215 14.51 5.59 -5.83
C LEU A 215 13.02 5.96 -5.81
N ALA A 216 12.14 4.98 -5.82
CA ALA A 216 10.69 5.21 -5.83
C ALA A 216 10.22 5.94 -4.56
N PHE A 217 10.73 5.57 -3.38
CA PHE A 217 10.39 6.25 -2.13
C PHE A 217 10.97 7.67 -2.06
N THR A 218 12.23 7.85 -2.48
CA THR A 218 12.87 9.17 -2.53
C THR A 218 12.17 10.11 -3.51
N LEU A 219 11.78 9.60 -4.68
CA LEU A 219 11.24 10.40 -5.77
C LEU A 219 9.70 10.42 -5.80
N TYR A 220 9.03 9.95 -4.74
CA TYR A 220 7.59 9.65 -4.70
C TYR A 220 6.70 10.74 -5.28
N GLU A 221 6.94 12.01 -4.91
CA GLU A 221 6.12 13.15 -5.34
C GLU A 221 6.28 13.46 -6.85
N TRP A 222 7.40 13.06 -7.46
CA TRP A 222 7.73 13.30 -8.88
C TRP A 222 7.49 12.09 -9.79
N LEU A 223 7.10 10.95 -9.23
CA LEU A 223 6.76 9.76 -10.01
C LEU A 223 5.55 10.01 -10.89
N THR A 224 5.58 9.47 -12.11
CA THR A 224 4.41 9.50 -12.99
C THR A 224 3.36 8.53 -12.45
N PRO A 225 2.17 9.01 -12.09
CA PRO A 225 1.13 8.13 -11.57
C PRO A 225 0.64 7.16 -12.66
N GLY A 226 0.18 5.99 -12.22
CA GLY A 226 -0.56 5.03 -13.03
C GLY A 226 -1.97 5.52 -13.37
N LYS A 227 -2.81 4.61 -13.89
CA LYS A 227 -4.20 4.93 -14.26
C LYS A 227 -5.11 5.09 -13.04
N GLY A 228 -4.73 4.48 -11.93
CA GLY A 228 -5.57 4.34 -10.74
C GLY A 228 -6.83 3.52 -10.99
N VAL A 229 -7.59 3.26 -9.93
CA VAL A 229 -8.77 2.39 -9.95
C VAL A 229 -9.84 2.82 -8.96
N ASN A 230 -11.05 2.28 -9.07
CA ASN A 230 -11.99 2.33 -7.96
C ASN A 230 -11.55 1.40 -6.82
N THR A 231 -11.89 1.76 -5.59
CA THR A 231 -11.47 1.05 -4.37
C THR A 231 -12.64 0.81 -3.45
N VAL A 232 -12.47 -0.08 -2.47
CA VAL A 232 -13.48 -0.30 -1.44
C VAL A 232 -12.85 -0.42 -0.06
N ILE A 233 -13.52 0.16 0.95
CA ILE A 233 -13.11 0.10 2.36
C ILE A 233 -14.15 -0.73 3.11
N ARG A 234 -13.71 -1.69 3.93
CA ARG A 234 -14.57 -2.42 4.85
C ARG A 234 -14.42 -1.85 6.25
N TYR A 235 -15.38 -1.04 6.65
CA TYR A 235 -15.31 -0.26 7.88
C TYR A 235 -16.04 -0.94 9.04
N VAL A 236 -15.34 -1.12 10.16
CA VAL A 236 -15.89 -1.66 11.40
C VAL A 236 -16.33 -0.49 12.28
N THR A 237 -17.63 -0.33 12.49
CA THR A 237 -18.18 0.77 13.32
C THR A 237 -18.28 0.41 14.80
N THR A 238 -18.07 -0.86 15.17
CA THR A 238 -18.21 -1.37 16.54
C THR A 238 -17.01 -1.06 17.44
N ILE A 239 -16.21 -0.02 17.15
CA ILE A 239 -15.32 0.59 18.15
C ILE A 239 -16.20 1.46 19.07
N THR A 240 -17.21 0.83 19.67
CA THR A 240 -18.24 1.44 20.50
C THR A 240 -17.76 1.41 21.94
N ASP A 241 -17.12 2.49 22.35
CA ASP A 241 -17.11 2.96 23.73
C ASP A 241 -16.96 4.49 23.64
N PHE A 242 -18.06 5.21 23.82
CA PHE A 242 -18.16 6.65 23.60
C PHE A 242 -17.50 7.46 24.71
N ASP A 243 -16.17 7.42 24.76
CA ASP A 243 -15.36 8.51 25.27
C ASP A 243 -15.00 9.44 24.10
N LYS A 244 -15.05 10.77 24.28
CA LYS A 244 -14.63 11.74 23.24
C LYS A 244 -13.22 11.46 22.69
N LYS A 245 -12.33 10.89 23.50
CA LYS A 245 -10.99 10.47 23.07
C LYS A 245 -11.00 9.29 22.08
N LYS A 246 -12.06 8.48 22.04
CA LYS A 246 -12.22 7.32 21.15
C LYS A 246 -12.90 7.66 19.82
N SER A 247 -13.70 8.73 19.74
CA SER A 247 -14.25 9.21 18.46
C SER A 247 -13.15 9.76 17.54
N ASP A 248 -12.20 10.51 18.10
CA ASP A 248 -11.04 11.03 17.34
C ASP A 248 -10.21 9.86 16.76
N ILE A 249 -10.07 8.76 17.49
CA ILE A 249 -9.38 7.56 16.98
C ILE A 249 -10.12 6.98 15.76
N SER A 250 -11.45 6.97 15.77
CA SER A 250 -12.23 6.33 14.70
C SER A 250 -12.17 7.09 13.37
N CYS A 251 -12.19 8.43 13.41
CA CYS A 251 -12.03 9.25 12.21
C CYS A 251 -10.59 9.16 11.67
N ILE A 252 -9.57 9.09 12.54
CA ILE A 252 -8.17 8.87 12.14
C ILE A 252 -7.98 7.51 11.49
N VAL A 253 -8.59 6.45 12.02
CA VAL A 253 -8.56 5.11 11.41
C VAL A 253 -9.23 5.13 10.04
N LEU A 254 -10.35 5.83 9.87
CA LEU A 254 -10.95 6.00 8.55
C LEU A 254 -10.03 6.80 7.60
N GLY A 255 -9.37 7.83 8.12
CA GLY A 255 -8.39 8.63 7.38
C GLY A 255 -7.22 7.80 6.87
N HIS A 256 -6.67 6.90 7.70
CA HIS A 256 -5.64 5.94 7.32
C HIS A 256 -6.04 5.14 6.08
N GLU A 257 -7.25 4.59 6.08
CA GLU A 257 -7.74 3.73 5.01
C GLU A 257 -8.04 4.53 3.73
N LEU A 258 -8.51 5.78 3.89
CA LEU A 258 -8.67 6.71 2.79
C LEU A 258 -7.34 7.12 2.14
N ILE A 259 -6.24 7.15 2.89
CA ILE A 259 -4.90 7.43 2.32
C ILE A 259 -4.46 6.29 1.39
N HIS A 260 -4.63 5.04 1.79
CA HIS A 260 -4.40 3.91 0.89
C HIS A 260 -5.34 3.96 -0.32
N ALA A 261 -6.63 4.24 -0.11
CA ALA A 261 -7.60 4.38 -1.19
C ALA A 261 -7.16 5.46 -2.19
N TRP A 262 -6.73 6.62 -1.70
CA TRP A 262 -6.20 7.71 -2.52
C TRP A 262 -5.00 7.26 -3.37
N ARG A 263 -4.03 6.54 -2.79
CA ARG A 263 -2.87 6.03 -3.56
C ARG A 263 -3.31 5.08 -4.68
N MET A 264 -4.22 4.15 -4.38
CA MET A 264 -4.76 3.23 -5.39
C MET A 264 -5.58 3.97 -6.46
N MET A 265 -6.39 4.95 -6.07
CA MET A 265 -7.26 5.72 -6.97
C MET A 265 -6.48 6.65 -7.89
N THR A 266 -5.32 7.13 -7.44
CA THR A 266 -4.47 8.03 -8.22
C THR A 266 -3.31 7.32 -8.91
N GLY A 267 -3.20 5.99 -8.79
CA GLY A 267 -2.10 5.24 -9.41
C GLY A 267 -0.74 5.52 -8.77
N ARG A 268 -0.71 5.85 -7.47
CA ARG A 268 0.50 6.22 -6.71
C ARG A 268 1.01 5.09 -5.82
N ARG A 269 0.49 3.87 -5.95
CA ARG A 269 0.95 2.74 -5.14
C ARG A 269 2.34 2.28 -5.60
N ILE A 270 3.30 2.16 -4.67
CA ILE A 270 4.66 1.65 -4.98
C ILE A 270 4.73 0.14 -4.75
N VAL A 271 4.21 -0.31 -3.62
CA VAL A 271 4.27 -1.70 -3.15
C VAL A 271 2.87 -2.32 -3.17
N PRO A 272 2.73 -3.58 -3.61
CA PRO A 272 1.43 -4.21 -3.75
C PRO A 272 0.75 -4.51 -2.41
N SER A 273 1.51 -4.69 -1.33
CA SER A 273 1.01 -4.89 0.03
C SER A 273 2.19 -4.97 0.99
N GLY A 274 1.91 -4.99 2.30
CA GLY A 274 2.89 -5.31 3.32
C GLY A 274 3.31 -4.12 4.14
N TRP A 275 4.33 -4.33 4.97
CA TRP A 275 4.78 -3.38 5.98
C TRP A 275 5.14 -2.01 5.40
N GLU A 276 5.75 -1.97 4.22
CA GLU A 276 6.17 -0.74 3.55
C GLU A 276 4.99 0.18 3.23
N GLU A 277 3.88 -0.38 2.72
CA GLU A 277 2.68 0.40 2.39
C GLU A 277 2.06 0.98 3.67
N GLU A 278 2.00 0.17 4.73
CA GLU A 278 1.51 0.58 6.04
C GLU A 278 2.39 1.66 6.68
N ALA A 279 3.71 1.54 6.58
CA ALA A 279 4.66 2.53 7.08
C ALA A 279 4.54 3.85 6.31
N MET A 280 4.37 3.80 5.00
CA MET A 280 4.10 4.97 4.14
C MET A 280 2.77 5.62 4.50
N THR A 281 1.71 4.84 4.73
CA THR A 281 0.39 5.37 5.14
C THR A 281 0.43 5.96 6.52
N THR A 282 1.10 5.30 7.45
CA THR A 282 1.23 5.78 8.83
C THR A 282 2.10 7.03 8.90
N GLY A 283 3.09 7.17 8.01
CA GLY A 283 4.10 8.22 8.08
C GLY A 283 5.19 7.89 9.10
N ILE A 284 5.55 6.61 9.21
CA ILE A 284 6.73 6.17 9.97
C ILE A 284 7.96 6.59 9.16
N PRO A 285 9.07 7.05 9.78
CA PRO A 285 10.27 7.39 9.02
C PRO A 285 10.67 6.28 8.03
N PRO A 286 11.19 6.61 6.83
CA PRO A 286 11.47 7.96 6.34
C PRO A 286 10.26 8.70 5.75
N PHE A 287 9.05 8.14 5.83
CA PHE A 287 7.86 8.63 5.12
C PHE A 287 7.15 9.80 5.81
N VAL A 288 7.77 10.42 6.81
CA VAL A 288 7.17 11.54 7.59
C VAL A 288 6.75 12.72 6.71
N ASN A 289 7.46 12.92 5.60
CA ASN A 289 7.23 14.05 4.70
C ASN A 289 6.19 13.77 3.61
N PHE A 290 5.72 12.53 3.46
CA PHE A 290 4.72 12.18 2.45
C PHE A 290 3.47 13.02 2.61
N LYS A 291 2.85 13.48 1.51
CA LYS A 291 1.74 14.43 1.54
C LYS A 291 0.67 14.05 2.57
N PHE A 292 0.10 12.86 2.43
CA PHE A 292 -0.92 12.32 3.33
C PHE A 292 -0.34 11.17 4.16
N THR A 293 -0.43 11.30 5.49
CA THR A 293 -0.07 10.24 6.45
C THR A 293 -0.98 10.27 7.68
N GLU A 294 -1.18 9.10 8.31
CA GLU A 294 -1.90 9.00 9.59
C GLU A 294 -1.27 9.90 10.65
N ASN A 295 0.07 9.91 10.77
CA ASN A 295 0.77 10.72 11.76
C ASN A 295 0.49 12.22 11.61
N LYS A 296 0.35 12.74 10.38
CA LYS A 296 -0.04 14.14 10.18
C LYS A 296 -1.51 14.40 10.58
N LEU A 297 -2.43 13.46 10.35
CA LEU A 297 -3.80 13.56 10.87
C LEU A 297 -3.80 13.53 12.41
N ARG A 298 -3.03 12.63 13.02
CA ARG A 298 -2.87 12.52 14.48
C ARG A 298 -2.36 13.81 15.11
N MET A 299 -1.39 14.48 14.47
CA MET A 299 -0.91 15.79 14.92
C MET A 299 -2.02 16.83 14.97
N GLN A 300 -2.90 16.87 13.95
CA GLN A 300 -4.02 17.81 13.90
C GLN A 300 -5.07 17.54 15.00
N CYS A 301 -5.15 16.30 15.50
CA CYS A 301 -6.00 15.92 16.64
C CYS A 301 -5.27 15.95 17.99
N GLY A 302 -4.01 16.41 18.08
CA GLY A 302 -3.24 16.38 19.33
C GLY A 302 -2.98 14.96 19.87
N MET A 303 -2.97 13.95 18.99
CA MET A 303 -2.75 12.56 19.34
C MET A 303 -1.25 12.18 19.27
N PRO A 304 -0.77 11.23 20.11
CA PRO A 304 0.59 10.72 20.02
C PRO A 304 0.89 10.10 18.66
N LEU A 305 2.04 10.40 18.08
CA LEU A 305 2.50 9.82 16.81
C LEU A 305 2.76 8.31 16.94
N ARG A 306 2.51 7.56 15.87
CA ARG A 306 2.93 6.17 15.76
C ARG A 306 4.39 6.12 15.30
N ALA A 307 5.25 5.56 16.15
CA ALA A 307 6.63 5.25 15.81
C ALA A 307 6.78 3.86 15.17
N HIS A 308 5.81 2.97 15.41
CA HIS A 308 5.79 1.58 14.94
C HIS A 308 4.39 1.21 14.47
N TYR A 309 4.31 0.34 13.46
CA TYR A 309 3.03 -0.13 12.96
C TYR A 309 2.40 -1.15 13.91
N ASN A 310 3.20 -2.09 14.44
CA ASN A 310 2.69 -3.10 15.35
C ASN A 310 3.20 -2.88 16.78
N SER A 311 2.48 -3.42 17.78
CA SER A 311 2.95 -3.45 19.16
C SER A 311 4.18 -4.34 19.35
N ASP A 312 4.51 -5.17 18.35
CA ASP A 312 5.74 -5.95 18.30
C ASP A 312 6.83 -5.15 17.56
N PRO A 313 7.84 -4.62 18.28
CA PRO A 313 8.94 -3.86 17.68
C PRO A 313 9.86 -4.71 16.78
N ASN A 314 9.70 -6.05 16.77
CA ASN A 314 10.47 -6.94 15.90
C ASN A 314 9.84 -7.12 14.51
N TYR A 315 8.61 -6.64 14.31
CA TYR A 315 7.93 -6.64 13.02
C TYR A 315 8.36 -5.44 12.16
N ASN A 316 9.67 -5.31 11.95
CA ASN A 316 10.26 -4.34 11.03
C ASN A 316 10.69 -5.10 9.77
N SER A 317 10.33 -4.62 8.59
CA SER A 317 10.83 -5.24 7.36
C SER A 317 12.35 -5.18 7.35
N LYS A 318 13.02 -6.33 7.11
CA LYS A 318 14.49 -6.41 7.00
C LYS A 318 15.04 -5.44 5.94
N HIS A 319 14.23 -5.09 4.94
CA HIS A 319 14.60 -4.13 3.88
C HIS A 319 14.66 -2.69 4.39
N MET A 320 13.84 -2.33 5.37
CA MET A 320 13.76 -0.96 5.87
C MET A 320 14.65 -0.69 7.09
N ALA A 321 15.09 -1.70 7.85
CA ALA A 321 16.08 -1.52 8.91
C ALA A 321 17.39 -0.88 8.38
N VAL A 322 17.80 -1.26 7.16
CA VAL A 322 18.98 -0.68 6.49
C VAL A 322 18.70 0.73 5.97
N GLN A 323 17.50 1.00 5.44
CA GLN A 323 17.11 2.34 4.98
C GLN A 323 16.92 3.34 6.14
N HIS A 324 16.32 2.92 7.25
CA HIS A 324 16.21 3.73 8.46
C HIS A 324 17.58 4.17 8.96
N PHE A 325 18.58 3.29 8.94
CA PHE A 325 19.92 3.63 9.39
C PHE A 325 20.60 4.61 8.43
N ALA A 326 20.53 4.37 7.11
CA ALA A 326 21.12 5.25 6.10
C ALA A 326 20.47 6.64 6.05
N LEU A 327 19.13 6.71 6.10
CA LEU A 327 18.39 7.97 6.03
C LEU A 327 18.49 8.76 7.34
N ARG A 328 18.46 8.10 8.51
CA ARG A 328 18.67 8.76 9.80
C ARG A 328 20.06 9.43 9.86
N ASN A 329 21.10 8.76 9.36
CA ASN A 329 22.45 9.33 9.30
C ASN A 329 22.57 10.47 8.27
N ALA A 330 21.87 10.37 7.13
CA ALA A 330 21.86 11.43 6.13
C ALA A 330 21.13 12.70 6.62
N TYR A 331 20.03 12.57 7.36
CA TYR A 331 19.28 13.70 7.92
C TYR A 331 19.95 14.32 9.16
N GLN A 332 20.61 13.51 10.01
CA GLN A 332 21.39 14.04 11.14
C GLN A 332 22.60 14.88 10.69
N GLY A 333 23.12 14.65 9.48
CA GLY A 333 24.17 15.47 8.87
C GLY A 333 23.69 16.77 8.20
N CYS A 334 22.38 16.99 8.08
CA CYS A 334 21.79 18.21 7.48
C CYS A 334 21.08 19.10 8.53
N GLY A 335 21.33 18.86 9.82
CA GLY A 335 20.68 19.51 10.96
C GLY A 335 21.07 20.97 11.22
N GLU A 336 21.06 21.83 10.20
CA GLU A 336 21.11 23.30 10.36
C GLU A 336 19.93 24.04 9.68
N LEU A 337 18.95 23.35 9.07
CA LEU A 337 17.84 24.01 8.36
C LEU A 337 16.43 23.71 8.94
N ALA A 338 16.31 23.49 10.25
CA ALA A 338 15.00 23.36 10.89
C ALA A 338 14.97 24.06 12.25
N ALA A 339 15.20 25.38 12.25
CA ALA A 339 14.81 26.30 13.31
C ALA A 339 14.67 27.73 12.75
N THR A 340 13.69 27.94 11.86
CA THR A 340 13.09 29.26 11.59
C THR A 340 11.63 29.07 11.23
#